data_AF-A0AAU1VGZ9-F1
#
_entry.id   AF-A0AAU1VGZ9-F1
#
_cell.length_a   1.000
_cell.length_b   1.000
_cell.length_c   1.000
_cell.angle_alpha   90.00
_cell.angle_beta   90.00
_cell.angle_gamma   90.00
#
_symmetry.space_group_name_H-M   'P 1'
#
loop_
_entity.id
_entity.type
_entity.pdbx_description
1 polymer ?
#
loop_
_entity_poly.entity_id
_entity_poly.type
_entity_poly.pdbx_seq_one_letter_code
_entity_poly.pdbx_strand_id
1 'polypeptide(L)'
;MARFNTRLTRPRATSPVRSTGRTAPNHQGAVGHLRDSRSELFLLAVANFVSQDTYHEDDEGRDTRFAALVRTLAVEDPEWTAGLLGWLRREGQMRTASVVGAAEYVKARLDAGATGGPSNRQVVDSVLLRPDEPGELLGYWTSHHGRALPKPVKRGIADAVRRLYNGRALLKYDTASKGYRFGDVLNLVHAAPDPGKPWQGDLFRYALDRRHYPEDAVPPASNRTLTAHRALMAVPVAERRSLVTGPDGADRLADAGMTWEALAGWLQGPMDAAAWEAVIPSMGVMALVRNLRNFDEAGVSDEVAAGVAAKISDPEAVASSRQFPFRYLAAYQHAPSLRWAYPLEQALGHSLGNVPALPGRTLILVDRSGSMGAPLSDRSLLNRADAAAVFGAALALRAADADLVQFGTGSAAVAHRRGESVLRIIERFSNLGGTNTVQAVRKHYRAHDRVLIVTDEQASFTHYGDVTGGVPPTVPVYTWNLAGYRTGHAPSGSENRHTFGGLSDAAFRMVPLLEAGRSADWPWNR
;
A
#
# COMPACT_ATOMS: atom_id res chain seq x y z
N MET A 1 50.38 10.67 10.64
CA MET A 1 48.91 10.60 10.45
C MET A 1 48.40 9.27 10.97
N ALA A 2 47.36 9.26 11.79
CA ALA A 2 46.75 8.02 12.26
C ALA A 2 46.15 7.25 11.07
N ARG A 3 46.60 6.02 10.82
CA ARG A 3 46.13 5.20 9.70
C ARG A 3 44.74 4.58 9.93
N PHE A 4 44.35 4.38 11.18
CA PHE A 4 43.12 3.67 11.56
C PHE A 4 42.16 4.51 12.42
N ASN A 5 42.71 5.43 13.23
CA ASN A 5 41.93 6.34 14.09
C ASN A 5 41.65 7.66 13.34
N THR A 6 40.68 7.63 12.43
CA THR A 6 40.24 8.81 11.67
C THR A 6 38.81 9.18 12.04
N ARG A 7 38.45 10.47 11.94
CA ARG A 7 37.07 10.94 12.21
C ARG A 7 36.01 10.33 11.27
N LEU A 8 36.44 9.68 10.18
CA LEU A 8 35.58 9.03 9.20
C LEU A 8 35.39 7.52 9.48
N THR A 9 36.12 6.95 10.44
CA THR A 9 35.99 5.53 10.78
C THR A 9 34.61 5.27 11.41
N ARG A 10 33.74 4.56 10.69
CA ARG A 10 32.40 4.16 11.17
C ARG A 10 32.30 2.64 11.29
N PRO A 11 31.54 2.11 12.26
CA PRO A 11 31.24 0.67 12.31
C PRO A 11 30.50 0.23 11.03
N ARG A 12 30.76 -1.01 10.59
CA ARG A 12 30.07 -1.61 9.44
C ARG A 12 28.61 -1.86 9.80
N ALA A 13 27.69 -1.05 9.28
CA ALA A 13 26.26 -1.23 9.48
C ALA A 13 25.72 -2.41 8.65
N THR A 14 24.73 -3.12 9.19
CA THR A 14 23.99 -4.16 8.47
C THR A 14 22.55 -3.74 8.24
N SER A 15 21.94 -4.23 7.16
CA SER A 15 20.50 -4.08 6.89
C SER A 15 19.78 -5.42 7.02
N PRO A 16 18.46 -5.43 7.26
CA PRO A 16 17.70 -6.66 7.50
C PRO A 16 17.59 -7.57 6.27
N VAL A 17 17.52 -7.01 5.06
CA VAL A 17 17.47 -7.78 3.81
C VAL A 17 18.87 -8.27 3.44
N ARG A 18 19.08 -9.58 3.42
CA ARG A 18 20.39 -10.23 3.22
C ARG A 18 20.40 -11.23 2.07
N SER A 19 21.55 -11.29 1.41
CA SER A 19 21.88 -12.34 0.45
C SER A 19 22.57 -13.51 1.14
N THR A 20 22.36 -14.72 0.63
CA THR A 20 22.97 -15.97 1.16
C THR A 20 24.39 -16.22 0.67
N GLY A 21 24.91 -15.40 -0.24
CA GLY A 21 26.17 -15.63 -0.97
C GLY A 21 26.04 -16.60 -2.15
N ARG A 22 24.92 -17.31 -2.28
CA ARG A 22 24.63 -18.18 -3.43
C ARG A 22 24.03 -17.38 -4.58
N THR A 23 24.24 -17.86 -5.81
CA THR A 23 23.69 -17.26 -7.02
C THR A 23 22.73 -18.21 -7.74
N ALA A 24 21.81 -17.63 -8.50
CA ALA A 24 20.90 -18.32 -9.41
C ALA A 24 20.59 -17.40 -10.60
N PRO A 25 20.25 -17.93 -11.78
CA PRO A 25 19.84 -17.08 -12.90
C PRO A 25 18.57 -16.27 -12.52
N ASN A 26 18.52 -15.01 -12.93
CA ASN A 26 17.29 -14.23 -12.94
C ASN A 26 16.44 -14.57 -14.19
N HIS A 27 15.27 -13.94 -14.34
CA HIS A 27 14.38 -14.25 -15.47
C HIS A 27 14.93 -13.81 -16.84
N GLN A 28 15.95 -12.94 -16.84
CA GLN A 28 16.69 -12.51 -18.03
C GLN A 28 17.96 -13.36 -18.29
N GLY A 29 18.17 -14.44 -17.54
CA GLY A 29 19.33 -15.33 -17.65
C GLY A 29 20.64 -14.76 -17.08
N ALA A 30 20.62 -13.56 -16.48
CA ALA A 30 21.77 -12.97 -15.81
C ALA A 30 21.99 -13.59 -14.42
N VAL A 31 23.20 -13.44 -13.87
CA VAL A 31 23.51 -13.90 -12.52
C VAL A 31 22.75 -13.05 -11.49
N GLY A 32 21.88 -13.68 -10.70
CA GLY A 32 21.20 -13.07 -9.57
C GLY A 32 21.65 -13.68 -8.24
N HIS A 33 21.53 -12.91 -7.15
CA HIS A 33 21.93 -13.30 -5.80
C HIS A 33 20.72 -13.79 -5.00
N LEU A 34 20.80 -14.99 -4.44
CA LEU A 34 19.74 -15.59 -3.64
C LEU A 34 19.66 -14.93 -2.26
N ARG A 35 18.44 -14.79 -1.75
CA ARG A 35 18.11 -14.20 -0.44
C ARG A 35 17.76 -15.28 0.57
N ASP A 36 17.89 -14.96 1.85
CA ASP A 36 17.29 -15.81 2.88
C ASP A 36 15.75 -15.70 2.88
N SER A 37 15.08 -16.65 3.51
CA SER A 37 13.61 -16.74 3.49
C SER A 37 12.93 -15.50 4.06
N ARG A 38 13.51 -14.86 5.10
CA ARG A 38 12.95 -13.64 5.71
C ARG A 38 13.02 -12.47 4.73
N SER A 39 14.16 -12.33 4.08
CA SER A 39 14.45 -11.30 3.09
C SER A 39 13.58 -11.47 1.85
N GLU A 40 13.45 -12.71 1.36
CA GLU A 40 12.58 -13.02 0.23
C GLU A 40 11.10 -12.76 0.56
N LEU A 41 10.62 -13.27 1.70
CA LEU A 41 9.23 -13.06 2.12
C LEU A 41 8.91 -11.59 2.33
N PHE A 42 9.80 -10.82 2.96
CA PHE A 42 9.57 -9.39 3.16
C PHE A 42 9.44 -8.65 1.82
N LEU A 43 10.41 -8.81 0.91
CA LEU A 43 10.39 -8.13 -0.39
C LEU A 43 9.19 -8.57 -1.24
N LEU A 44 8.87 -9.87 -1.21
CA LEU A 44 7.68 -10.39 -1.84
C LEU A 44 6.44 -9.73 -1.25
N ALA A 45 6.25 -9.76 0.07
CA ALA A 45 5.06 -9.27 0.73
C ALA A 45 4.79 -7.76 0.52
N VAL A 46 5.82 -6.92 0.52
CA VAL A 46 5.68 -5.47 0.30
C VAL A 46 5.48 -5.10 -1.18
N ALA A 47 5.82 -6.01 -2.09
CA ALA A 47 5.54 -5.91 -3.52
C ALA A 47 4.34 -6.77 -3.96
N ASN A 48 3.73 -7.54 -3.04
CA ASN A 48 2.65 -8.46 -3.35
C ASN A 48 1.30 -7.78 -3.15
N PHE A 49 0.80 -7.19 -4.23
CA PHE A 49 -0.62 -6.91 -4.37
C PHE A 49 -1.30 -8.19 -4.87
N VAL A 50 -1.34 -9.24 -4.04
CA VAL A 50 -1.91 -10.60 -4.26
C VAL A 50 -3.04 -10.62 -5.29
N SER A 51 -3.05 -11.65 -6.16
CA SER A 51 -3.86 -11.81 -7.38
C SER A 51 -3.38 -11.02 -8.62
N GLN A 52 -2.07 -11.07 -8.93
CA GLN A 52 -1.49 -10.37 -10.08
C GLN A 52 -0.36 -11.14 -10.78
N ASP A 53 -0.44 -11.19 -12.10
CA ASP A 53 0.70 -11.50 -12.95
C ASP A 53 1.77 -10.40 -12.81
N THR A 54 3.02 -10.81 -12.63
CA THR A 54 4.16 -9.93 -12.89
C THR A 54 4.70 -10.20 -14.29
N TYR A 55 5.57 -9.34 -14.81
CA TYR A 55 6.15 -9.51 -16.15
C TYR A 55 6.89 -10.86 -16.33
N HIS A 56 7.27 -11.53 -15.24
CA HIS A 56 8.09 -12.74 -15.25
C HIS A 56 7.59 -13.92 -14.40
N GLU A 57 6.59 -13.71 -13.53
CA GLU A 57 5.95 -14.74 -12.71
C GLU A 57 4.45 -14.62 -12.94
N ASP A 58 3.79 -15.75 -13.23
CA ASP A 58 2.34 -15.84 -13.21
C ASP A 58 1.79 -15.72 -11.78
N ASP A 59 0.52 -15.33 -11.68
CA ASP A 59 -0.15 -15.10 -10.40
C ASP A 59 -0.11 -16.32 -9.48
N GLU A 60 -0.42 -17.51 -10.03
CA GLU A 60 -0.50 -18.75 -9.26
C GLU A 60 0.87 -19.18 -8.69
N GLY A 61 1.96 -19.01 -9.46
CA GLY A 61 3.31 -19.30 -8.98
C GLY A 61 3.78 -18.34 -7.90
N ARG A 62 3.42 -17.06 -8.01
CA ARG A 62 3.81 -16.02 -7.04
C ARG A 62 3.07 -16.18 -5.71
N ASP A 63 1.76 -16.40 -5.74
CA ASP A 63 0.96 -16.59 -4.55
C ASP A 63 1.31 -17.91 -3.84
N THR A 64 1.60 -18.97 -4.61
CA THR A 64 2.13 -20.22 -4.06
C THR A 64 3.46 -20.00 -3.34
N ARG A 65 4.39 -19.22 -3.93
CA ARG A 65 5.67 -18.88 -3.32
C ARG A 65 5.50 -18.06 -2.03
N PHE A 66 4.59 -17.08 -2.04
CA PHE A 66 4.26 -16.31 -0.84
C PHE A 66 3.71 -17.20 0.28
N ALA A 67 2.70 -18.02 -0.02
CA ALA A 67 2.12 -18.94 0.95
C ALA A 67 3.16 -19.91 1.51
N ALA A 68 4.00 -20.51 0.65
CA ALA A 68 5.05 -21.43 1.07
C ALA A 68 6.03 -20.78 2.06
N LEU A 69 6.53 -19.58 1.74
CA LEU A 69 7.45 -18.84 2.62
C LEU A 69 6.80 -18.48 3.96
N VAL A 70 5.54 -18.04 3.95
CA VAL A 70 4.78 -17.77 5.18
C VAL A 70 4.64 -19.04 6.00
N ARG A 71 4.25 -20.17 5.40
CA ARG A 71 4.06 -21.44 6.12
C ARG A 71 5.35 -21.92 6.78
N THR A 72 6.47 -21.87 6.06
CA THR A 72 7.79 -22.22 6.61
C THR A 72 8.14 -21.33 7.80
N LEU A 73 8.10 -20.01 7.63
CA LEU A 73 8.50 -19.08 8.69
C LEU A 73 7.49 -19.00 9.84
N ALA A 74 6.23 -19.32 9.63
CA ALA A 74 5.24 -19.40 10.70
C ALA A 74 5.56 -20.49 11.74
N VAL A 75 6.28 -21.54 11.33
CA VAL A 75 6.72 -22.63 12.21
C VAL A 75 8.14 -22.38 12.72
N GLU A 76 9.06 -21.98 11.84
CA GLU A 76 10.48 -21.77 12.18
C GLU A 76 10.72 -20.49 12.98
N ASP A 77 9.97 -19.41 12.70
CA ASP A 77 10.10 -18.12 13.35
C ASP A 77 8.72 -17.41 13.49
N PRO A 78 7.89 -17.90 14.43
CA PRO A 78 6.52 -17.42 14.59
C PRO A 78 6.43 -15.96 15.06
N GLU A 79 7.42 -15.47 15.82
CA GLU A 79 7.45 -14.09 16.31
C GLU A 79 7.74 -13.11 15.18
N TRP A 80 8.77 -13.39 14.38
CA TRP A 80 9.12 -12.56 13.24
C TRP A 80 7.99 -12.51 12.21
N THR A 81 7.38 -13.67 11.91
CA THR A 81 6.31 -13.75 10.92
C THR A 81 5.06 -13.00 11.38
N ALA A 82 4.69 -13.11 12.66
CA ALA A 82 3.59 -12.33 13.22
C ALA A 82 3.87 -10.81 13.17
N GLY A 83 5.11 -10.40 13.48
CA GLY A 83 5.57 -9.01 13.38
C GLY A 83 5.44 -8.46 11.95
N LEU A 84 5.90 -9.23 10.96
CA LEU A 84 5.74 -8.89 9.54
C LEU A 84 4.26 -8.69 9.17
N LEU A 85 3.40 -9.66 9.48
CA LEU A 85 1.98 -9.62 9.09
C LEU A 85 1.24 -8.43 9.72
N GLY A 86 1.48 -8.18 11.00
CA GLY A 86 0.92 -7.02 11.70
C GLY A 86 1.39 -5.69 11.12
N TRP A 87 2.68 -5.59 10.80
CA TRP A 87 3.27 -4.40 10.18
C TRP A 87 2.75 -4.16 8.76
N LEU A 88 2.68 -5.21 7.94
CA LEU A 88 2.13 -5.16 6.57
C LEU A 88 0.74 -4.53 6.59
N ARG A 89 -0.13 -4.93 7.52
CA ARG A 89 -1.47 -4.37 7.59
C ARG A 89 -1.51 -2.91 8.06
N ARG A 90 -0.63 -2.51 8.99
CA ARG A 90 -0.71 -1.23 9.70
C ARG A 90 0.12 -0.12 9.07
N GLU A 91 1.41 -0.33 8.91
CA GLU A 91 2.35 0.65 8.39
C GLU A 91 2.63 0.38 6.91
N GLY A 92 2.76 -0.89 6.53
CA GLY A 92 2.96 -1.29 5.14
C GLY A 92 1.74 -1.06 4.24
N GLN A 93 0.54 -0.90 4.81
CA GLN A 93 -0.74 -0.75 4.09
C GLN A 93 -1.03 -1.87 3.05
N MET A 94 -0.48 -3.07 3.26
CA MET A 94 -0.65 -4.26 2.43
C MET A 94 -1.79 -5.13 2.95
N ARG A 95 -3.02 -4.81 2.52
CA ARG A 95 -4.23 -5.51 2.95
C ARG A 95 -4.21 -7.00 2.61
N THR A 96 -4.19 -7.35 1.31
CA THR A 96 -4.43 -8.74 0.89
C THR A 96 -3.33 -9.68 1.37
N ALA A 97 -2.05 -9.28 1.20
CA ALA A 97 -0.91 -10.06 1.69
C ALA A 97 -1.00 -10.34 3.20
N SER A 98 -1.43 -9.36 4.01
CA SER A 98 -1.56 -9.58 5.47
C SER A 98 -2.69 -10.55 5.83
N VAL A 99 -3.83 -10.51 5.13
CA VAL A 99 -4.98 -11.40 5.38
C VAL A 99 -4.65 -12.83 4.96
N VAL A 100 -4.12 -13.00 3.75
CA VAL A 100 -3.67 -14.31 3.23
C VAL A 100 -2.57 -14.88 4.11
N GLY A 101 -1.55 -14.08 4.43
CA GLY A 101 -0.46 -14.51 5.28
C GLY A 101 -0.90 -14.92 6.68
N ALA A 102 -1.91 -14.27 7.27
CA ALA A 102 -2.44 -14.70 8.56
C ALA A 102 -3.20 -16.04 8.48
N ALA A 103 -3.96 -16.29 7.39
CA ALA A 103 -4.60 -17.58 7.19
C ALA A 103 -3.55 -18.69 7.05
N GLU A 104 -2.52 -18.45 6.23
CA GLU A 104 -1.45 -19.42 5.99
C GLU A 104 -0.56 -19.67 7.21
N TYR A 105 -0.30 -18.62 8.00
CA TYR A 105 0.36 -18.72 9.30
C TYR A 105 -0.38 -19.68 10.22
N VAL A 106 -1.70 -19.52 10.36
CA VAL A 106 -2.50 -20.37 11.23
C VAL A 106 -2.57 -21.80 10.70
N LYS A 107 -2.71 -21.99 9.39
CA LYS A 107 -2.78 -23.32 8.77
C LYS A 107 -1.50 -24.12 9.04
N ALA A 108 -0.33 -23.56 8.71
CA ALA A 108 0.95 -24.24 8.92
C ALA A 108 1.19 -24.62 10.39
N ARG A 109 0.86 -23.71 11.30
CA ARG A 109 1.05 -23.96 12.73
C ARG A 109 0.13 -25.03 13.29
N LEU A 110 -1.12 -25.09 12.81
CA LEU A 110 -2.03 -26.16 13.21
C LEU A 110 -1.56 -27.51 12.67
N ASP A 111 -1.11 -27.57 11.42
CA ASP A 111 -0.60 -28.81 10.82
C ASP A 111 0.66 -29.31 11.54
N ALA A 112 1.54 -28.41 11.96
CA ALA A 112 2.76 -28.73 12.70
C ALA A 112 2.54 -28.96 14.21
N GLY A 113 1.33 -28.75 14.74
CA GLY A 113 1.07 -28.79 16.18
C GLY A 113 1.83 -27.73 16.99
N ALA A 114 2.23 -26.62 16.35
CA ALA A 114 3.12 -25.62 16.93
C ALA A 114 2.37 -24.66 17.88
N THR A 115 2.75 -24.65 19.16
CA THR A 115 2.09 -23.85 20.22
C THR A 115 2.91 -22.65 20.71
N GLY A 116 4.22 -22.60 20.45
CA GLY A 116 5.10 -21.50 20.85
C GLY A 116 4.91 -20.21 20.03
N GLY A 117 5.36 -19.06 20.55
CA GLY A 117 5.23 -17.76 19.88
C GLY A 117 3.83 -17.13 19.93
N PRO A 118 3.57 -16.05 19.16
CA PRO A 118 2.31 -15.30 19.20
C PRO A 118 1.13 -16.18 18.83
N SER A 119 -0.01 -16.08 19.52
CA SER A 119 -1.11 -17.02 19.27
C SER A 119 -1.78 -16.80 17.91
N ASN A 120 -2.25 -17.89 17.29
CA ASN A 120 -3.02 -17.85 16.04
C ASN A 120 -4.20 -16.87 16.07
N ARG A 121 -4.88 -16.76 17.23
CA ARG A 121 -5.99 -15.81 17.44
C ARG A 121 -5.52 -14.35 17.35
N GLN A 122 -4.41 -14.03 18.01
CA GLN A 122 -3.85 -12.68 18.02
C GLN A 122 -3.37 -12.26 16.63
N VAL A 123 -2.72 -13.15 15.89
CA VAL A 123 -2.24 -12.86 14.52
C VAL A 123 -3.42 -12.53 13.60
N VAL A 124 -4.48 -13.36 13.64
CA VAL A 124 -5.71 -13.10 12.86
C VAL A 124 -6.34 -11.75 13.23
N ASP A 125 -6.53 -11.44 14.51
CA ASP A 125 -7.11 -10.14 14.91
C ASP A 125 -6.23 -8.95 14.45
N SER A 126 -4.91 -9.10 14.53
CA SER A 126 -3.96 -8.02 14.24
C SER A 126 -3.99 -7.53 12.78
N VAL A 127 -4.34 -8.40 11.83
CA VAL A 127 -4.39 -8.10 10.40
C VAL A 127 -5.77 -7.65 9.90
N LEU A 128 -6.80 -7.70 10.75
CA LEU A 128 -8.16 -7.30 10.39
C LEU A 128 -8.42 -5.87 10.92
N LEU A 129 -8.31 -4.87 10.05
CA LEU A 129 -8.53 -3.45 10.37
C LEU A 129 -9.63 -2.78 9.54
N ARG A 130 -10.21 -3.47 8.56
CA ARG A 130 -11.34 -2.98 7.77
C ARG A 130 -12.56 -3.89 7.95
N PRO A 131 -13.78 -3.33 8.06
CA PRO A 131 -14.96 -4.14 8.38
C PRO A 131 -15.34 -5.22 7.35
N ASP A 132 -14.87 -5.15 6.10
CA ASP A 132 -15.06 -6.21 5.10
C ASP A 132 -14.01 -7.35 5.19
N GLU A 133 -12.87 -7.12 5.84
CA GLU A 133 -11.78 -8.11 5.92
C GLU A 133 -12.12 -9.40 6.68
N PRO A 134 -12.96 -9.39 7.74
CA PRO A 134 -13.50 -10.63 8.32
C PRO A 134 -14.12 -11.57 7.29
N GLY A 135 -14.90 -11.02 6.35
CA GLY A 135 -15.52 -11.80 5.27
C GLY A 135 -14.51 -12.27 4.23
N GLU A 136 -13.51 -11.45 3.88
CA GLU A 136 -12.44 -11.84 2.95
C GLU A 136 -11.59 -12.99 3.52
N LEU A 137 -11.23 -12.95 4.81
CA LEU A 137 -10.47 -14.04 5.44
C LEU A 137 -11.26 -15.35 5.45
N LEU A 138 -12.57 -15.29 5.74
CA LEU A 138 -13.45 -16.47 5.64
C LEU A 138 -13.55 -16.99 4.21
N GLY A 139 -13.64 -16.10 3.22
CA GLY A 139 -13.63 -16.44 1.81
C GLY A 139 -12.36 -17.18 1.41
N TYR A 140 -11.20 -16.61 1.73
CA TYR A 140 -9.90 -17.21 1.46
C TYR A 140 -9.74 -18.58 2.14
N TRP A 141 -10.04 -18.65 3.44
CA TRP A 141 -9.95 -19.91 4.20
C TRP A 141 -10.85 -20.99 3.59
N THR A 142 -12.08 -20.63 3.23
CA THR A 142 -13.05 -21.60 2.70
C THR A 142 -12.62 -22.12 1.34
N SER A 143 -12.07 -21.27 0.46
CA SER A 143 -11.62 -21.69 -0.86
C SER A 143 -10.33 -22.52 -0.82
N HIS A 144 -9.42 -22.27 0.11
CA HIS A 144 -8.10 -22.92 0.16
C HIS A 144 -7.99 -24.08 1.16
N HIS A 145 -8.79 -24.07 2.22
CA HIS A 145 -8.70 -25.03 3.33
C HIS A 145 -10.05 -25.69 3.68
N GLY A 146 -11.12 -25.32 2.97
CA GLY A 146 -12.46 -25.87 3.18
C GLY A 146 -13.26 -25.17 4.27
N ARG A 147 -14.52 -25.62 4.46
CA ARG A 147 -15.51 -24.96 5.32
C ARG A 147 -15.25 -25.10 6.83
N ALA A 148 -14.40 -26.03 7.24
CA ALA A 148 -14.09 -26.25 8.64
C ALA A 148 -13.20 -25.12 9.17
N LEU A 149 -13.76 -24.26 10.02
CA LEU A 149 -13.05 -23.13 10.61
C LEU A 149 -12.45 -23.51 11.97
N PRO A 150 -11.12 -23.47 12.14
CA PRO A 150 -10.48 -23.72 13.42
C PRO A 150 -10.88 -22.68 14.47
N LYS A 151 -10.95 -23.12 15.73
CA LYS A 151 -11.26 -22.28 16.89
C LYS A 151 -10.43 -20.98 16.99
N PRO A 152 -9.10 -20.96 16.76
CA PRO A 152 -8.35 -19.71 16.80
C PRO A 152 -8.72 -18.73 15.69
N VAL A 153 -9.03 -19.22 14.47
CA VAL A 153 -9.50 -18.38 13.35
C VAL A 153 -10.84 -17.74 13.70
N LYS A 154 -11.82 -18.54 14.14
CA LYS A 154 -13.13 -18.03 14.59
C LYS A 154 -12.99 -16.93 15.65
N ARG A 155 -12.16 -17.19 16.67
CA ARG A 155 -11.97 -16.25 17.78
C ARG A 155 -11.25 -14.97 17.36
N GLY A 156 -10.26 -15.04 16.47
CA GLY A 156 -9.55 -13.85 15.99
C GLY A 156 -10.46 -12.97 15.13
N ILE A 157 -11.27 -13.58 14.25
CA ILE A 157 -12.29 -12.85 13.49
C ILE A 157 -13.33 -12.22 14.42
N ALA A 158 -13.78 -12.94 15.45
CA ALA A 158 -14.76 -12.42 16.42
C ALA A 158 -14.25 -11.18 17.17
N ASP A 159 -12.96 -11.14 17.52
CA ASP A 159 -12.34 -9.96 18.13
C ASP A 159 -12.32 -8.77 17.17
N ALA A 160 -11.98 -9.00 15.90
CA ALA A 160 -12.00 -7.98 14.87
C ALA A 160 -13.43 -7.45 14.64
N VAL A 161 -14.44 -8.32 14.61
CA VAL A 161 -15.86 -7.96 14.48
C VAL A 161 -16.29 -7.02 15.61
N ARG A 162 -15.95 -7.32 16.87
CA ARG A 162 -16.26 -6.43 18.02
C ARG A 162 -15.68 -5.03 17.87
N ARG A 163 -14.49 -4.94 17.28
CA ARG A 163 -13.76 -3.69 17.08
C ARG A 163 -14.27 -2.90 15.87
N LEU A 164 -14.61 -3.58 14.78
CA LEU A 164 -14.84 -2.98 13.47
C LEU A 164 -16.32 -2.75 13.12
N TYR A 165 -17.24 -3.56 13.64
CA TYR A 165 -18.64 -3.49 13.22
C TYR A 165 -19.37 -2.36 13.97
N ASN A 166 -19.85 -1.40 13.18
CA ASN A 166 -20.68 -0.27 13.60
C ASN A 166 -21.69 0.06 12.49
N GLY A 167 -22.64 0.98 12.74
CA GLY A 167 -23.70 1.33 11.79
C GLY A 167 -23.17 1.81 10.43
N ARG A 168 -22.20 2.72 10.42
CA ARG A 168 -21.58 3.22 9.18
C ARG A 168 -20.84 2.12 8.41
N ALA A 169 -20.11 1.26 9.13
CA ALA A 169 -19.43 0.12 8.54
C ALA A 169 -20.41 -0.84 7.85
N LEU A 170 -21.54 -1.13 8.50
CA LEU A 170 -22.58 -1.99 7.94
C LEU A 170 -23.13 -1.41 6.63
N LEU A 171 -23.50 -0.13 6.60
CA LEU A 171 -23.99 0.52 5.38
C LEU A 171 -22.98 0.49 4.23
N LYS A 172 -21.70 0.72 4.54
CA LYS A 172 -20.64 0.83 3.53
C LYS A 172 -20.17 -0.52 3.00
N TYR A 173 -20.12 -1.55 3.83
CA TYR A 173 -19.42 -2.80 3.52
C TYR A 173 -20.34 -4.02 3.38
N ASP A 174 -21.56 -3.99 3.92
CA ASP A 174 -22.49 -5.11 3.88
C ASP A 174 -23.40 -5.08 2.63
N THR A 175 -22.79 -5.20 1.44
CA THR A 175 -23.49 -5.13 0.15
C THR A 175 -23.89 -6.51 -0.39
N ALA A 176 -24.92 -6.57 -1.21
CA ALA A 176 -25.40 -7.82 -1.83
C ALA A 176 -24.37 -8.47 -2.78
N SER A 177 -23.39 -7.70 -3.27
CA SER A 177 -22.29 -8.19 -4.11
C SER A 177 -21.24 -9.01 -3.36
N LYS A 178 -21.29 -9.08 -2.02
CA LYS A 178 -20.32 -9.81 -1.20
C LYS A 178 -20.80 -11.23 -0.90
N GLY A 179 -19.89 -12.21 -1.05
CA GLY A 179 -20.17 -13.62 -0.75
C GLY A 179 -20.34 -13.90 0.75
N TYR A 180 -19.51 -13.25 1.58
CA TYR A 180 -19.66 -13.26 3.04
C TYR A 180 -20.13 -11.90 3.53
N ARG A 181 -21.41 -11.82 3.90
CA ARG A 181 -22.03 -10.61 4.47
C ARG A 181 -21.87 -10.57 5.99
N PHE A 182 -22.13 -9.42 6.60
CA PHE A 182 -21.92 -9.25 8.05
C PHE A 182 -22.67 -10.29 8.89
N GLY A 183 -23.91 -10.60 8.54
CA GLY A 183 -24.69 -11.66 9.17
C GLY A 183 -24.08 -13.06 9.02
N ASP A 184 -23.46 -13.38 7.88
CA ASP A 184 -22.76 -14.65 7.67
C ASP A 184 -21.54 -14.76 8.57
N VAL A 185 -20.74 -13.68 8.65
CA VAL A 185 -19.57 -13.61 9.52
C VAL A 185 -20.00 -13.85 10.98
N LEU A 186 -21.03 -13.14 11.45
CA LEU A 186 -21.56 -13.27 12.81
C LEU A 186 -22.00 -14.70 13.13
N ASN A 187 -22.71 -15.35 12.20
CA ASN A 187 -23.14 -16.74 12.35
C ASN A 187 -21.99 -17.73 12.42
N LEU A 188 -20.96 -17.56 11.58
CA LEU A 188 -19.86 -18.52 11.49
C LEU A 188 -18.89 -18.45 12.67
N VAL A 189 -18.66 -17.24 13.19
CA VAL A 189 -17.67 -17.00 14.24
C VAL A 189 -18.28 -16.85 15.63
N HIS A 190 -19.62 -16.74 15.71
CA HIS A 190 -20.38 -16.54 16.94
C HIS A 190 -19.85 -15.37 17.78
N ALA A 191 -19.62 -14.22 17.13
CA ALA A 191 -19.09 -13.05 17.82
C ALA A 191 -20.11 -12.52 18.83
N ALA A 192 -19.77 -12.55 20.12
CA ALA A 192 -20.57 -11.87 21.13
C ALA A 192 -20.27 -10.35 21.14
N PRO A 193 -21.25 -9.48 21.43
CA PRO A 193 -21.02 -8.05 21.59
C PRO A 193 -19.93 -7.73 22.61
N ASP A 194 -19.24 -6.61 22.41
CA ASP A 194 -18.31 -6.06 23.39
C ASP A 194 -19.06 -5.57 24.64
N PRO A 195 -18.68 -5.98 25.87
CA PRO A 195 -19.32 -5.52 27.10
C PRO A 195 -19.34 -3.99 27.26
N GLY A 196 -18.35 -3.29 26.71
CA GLY A 196 -18.29 -1.82 26.71
C GLY A 196 -19.14 -1.15 25.63
N LYS A 197 -19.84 -1.91 24.78
CA LYS A 197 -20.68 -1.41 23.69
C LYS A 197 -22.07 -2.05 23.74
N PRO A 198 -22.94 -1.68 24.71
CA PRO A 198 -24.25 -2.30 24.86
C PRO A 198 -25.12 -2.20 23.59
N TRP A 199 -24.93 -1.14 22.79
CA TRP A 199 -25.60 -0.95 21.49
C TRP A 199 -25.24 -1.99 20.43
N GLN A 200 -24.12 -2.71 20.57
CA GLN A 200 -23.60 -3.61 19.54
C GLN A 200 -24.44 -4.89 19.40
N GLY A 201 -25.11 -5.31 20.47
CA GLY A 201 -26.05 -6.44 20.42
C GLY A 201 -27.20 -6.20 19.43
N ASP A 202 -27.82 -5.02 19.50
CA ASP A 202 -28.90 -4.66 18.58
C ASP A 202 -28.39 -4.47 17.15
N LEU A 203 -27.19 -3.92 16.98
CA LEU A 203 -26.54 -3.85 15.65
C LEU A 203 -26.32 -5.24 15.05
N PHE A 204 -25.83 -6.20 15.84
CA PHE A 204 -25.57 -7.56 15.36
C PHE A 204 -26.86 -8.26 14.98
N ARG A 205 -27.93 -8.09 15.78
CA ARG A 205 -29.27 -8.59 15.44
C ARG A 205 -29.74 -8.00 14.11
N TYR A 206 -29.66 -6.69 13.95
CA TYR A 206 -30.03 -6.05 12.69
C TYR A 206 -29.22 -6.53 11.49
N ALA A 207 -27.91 -6.79 11.65
CA ALA A 207 -27.08 -7.35 10.59
C ALA A 207 -27.48 -8.79 10.21
N LEU A 208 -27.91 -9.59 11.18
CA LEU A 208 -28.45 -10.95 10.96
C LEU A 208 -29.80 -10.88 10.25
N ASP A 209 -30.71 -10.02 10.72
CA ASP A 209 -32.03 -9.84 10.11
C ASP A 209 -31.89 -9.37 8.66
N ARG A 210 -31.03 -8.38 8.38
CA ARG A 210 -30.75 -7.95 6.99
C ARG A 210 -30.24 -9.06 6.08
N ARG A 211 -29.63 -10.10 6.64
CA ARG A 211 -29.10 -11.22 5.87
C ARG A 211 -30.17 -12.30 5.64
N HIS A 212 -30.93 -12.65 6.67
CA HIS A 212 -31.83 -13.81 6.65
C HIS A 212 -33.31 -13.45 6.50
N TYR A 213 -33.70 -12.27 6.96
CA TYR A 213 -35.08 -11.75 6.98
C TYR A 213 -35.10 -10.27 6.55
N PRO A 214 -34.62 -9.94 5.33
CA PRO A 214 -34.40 -8.55 4.91
C PRO A 214 -35.67 -7.69 4.94
N GLU A 215 -36.84 -8.28 4.70
CA GLU A 215 -38.14 -7.59 4.72
C GLU A 215 -38.54 -7.12 6.13
N ASP A 216 -38.16 -7.90 7.16
CA ASP A 216 -38.49 -7.63 8.56
C ASP A 216 -37.40 -6.84 9.29
N ALA A 217 -36.23 -6.66 8.66
CA ALA A 217 -35.07 -6.07 9.31
C ALA A 217 -35.28 -4.58 9.62
N VAL A 218 -35.46 -4.24 10.89
CA VAL A 218 -35.61 -2.84 11.36
C VAL A 218 -34.33 -2.35 12.06
N PRO A 219 -33.80 -1.16 11.70
CA PRO A 219 -32.60 -0.63 12.32
C PRO A 219 -32.85 -0.33 13.81
N PRO A 220 -31.84 -0.53 14.69
CA PRO A 220 -31.98 -0.21 16.10
C PRO A 220 -32.27 1.28 16.29
N ALA A 221 -33.29 1.63 17.08
CA ALA A 221 -33.68 3.02 17.33
C ALA A 221 -32.55 3.86 17.97
N SER A 222 -31.64 3.21 18.70
CA SER A 222 -30.44 3.83 19.27
C SER A 222 -29.41 4.23 18.21
N ASN A 223 -29.49 3.71 16.99
CA ASN A 223 -28.54 3.99 15.92
C ASN A 223 -29.11 4.99 14.91
N ARG A 224 -28.93 6.28 15.20
CA ARG A 224 -29.41 7.40 14.38
C ARG A 224 -29.03 7.28 12.90
N THR A 225 -27.80 6.87 12.59
CA THR A 225 -27.35 6.74 11.21
C THR A 225 -28.11 5.66 10.44
N LEU A 226 -28.33 4.49 11.05
CA LEU A 226 -29.08 3.43 10.38
C LEU A 226 -30.56 3.79 10.21
N THR A 227 -31.15 4.47 11.20
CA THR A 227 -32.53 4.97 11.12
C THR A 227 -32.67 6.04 10.04
N ALA A 228 -31.78 7.03 10.01
CA ALA A 228 -31.75 8.07 8.99
C ALA A 228 -31.55 7.47 7.59
N HIS A 229 -30.65 6.49 7.45
CA HIS A 229 -30.45 5.78 6.19
C HIS A 229 -31.71 5.04 5.73
N ARG A 230 -32.39 4.30 6.61
CA ARG A 230 -33.65 3.62 6.25
C ARG A 230 -34.71 4.61 5.81
N ALA A 231 -34.87 5.72 6.55
CA ALA A 231 -35.83 6.75 6.19
C ALA A 231 -35.54 7.33 4.80
N LEU A 232 -34.26 7.61 4.51
CA LEU A 232 -33.84 8.11 3.20
C LEU A 232 -34.07 7.08 2.08
N MET A 233 -33.77 5.79 2.31
CA MET A 233 -34.00 4.74 1.32
C MET A 233 -35.49 4.51 1.00
N ALA A 234 -36.39 4.83 1.93
CA ALA A 234 -37.84 4.72 1.75
C ALA A 234 -38.46 5.86 0.91
N VAL A 235 -37.71 6.94 0.64
CA VAL A 235 -38.22 8.08 -0.12
C VAL A 235 -38.53 7.67 -1.58
N PRO A 236 -39.72 8.01 -2.11
CA PRO A 236 -40.06 7.80 -3.52
C PRO A 236 -39.11 8.52 -4.47
N VAL A 237 -38.79 7.91 -5.62
CA VAL A 237 -37.82 8.45 -6.61
C VAL A 237 -38.09 9.92 -6.97
N ALA A 238 -39.37 10.28 -7.13
CA ALA A 238 -39.79 11.64 -7.49
C ALA A 238 -39.39 12.71 -6.47
N GLU A 239 -39.22 12.36 -5.20
CA GLU A 239 -38.90 13.28 -4.09
C GLU A 239 -37.41 13.29 -3.73
N ARG A 240 -36.63 12.33 -4.22
CA ARG A 240 -35.21 12.17 -3.82
C ARG A 240 -34.37 13.40 -4.16
N ARG A 241 -34.62 13.97 -5.35
CA ARG A 241 -33.88 15.13 -5.87
C ARG A 241 -34.01 16.34 -4.95
N SER A 242 -35.24 16.69 -4.54
CA SER A 242 -35.49 17.85 -3.69
C SER A 242 -34.89 17.69 -2.29
N LEU A 243 -34.77 16.47 -1.77
CA LEU A 243 -34.10 16.21 -0.49
C LEU A 243 -32.59 16.37 -0.55
N VAL A 244 -31.98 16.10 -1.72
CA VAL A 244 -30.54 16.27 -1.95
C VAL A 244 -30.20 17.74 -2.15
N THR A 245 -30.98 18.45 -2.95
CA THR A 245 -30.68 19.85 -3.34
C THR A 245 -31.36 20.89 -2.46
N GLY A 246 -32.27 20.48 -1.58
CA GLY A 246 -32.97 21.36 -0.65
C GLY A 246 -32.15 21.69 0.60
N PRO A 247 -32.74 22.45 1.54
CA PRO A 247 -32.10 22.77 2.82
C PRO A 247 -31.62 21.51 3.56
N ASP A 248 -30.44 21.63 4.17
CA ASP A 248 -29.78 20.58 4.95
C ASP A 248 -29.51 19.27 4.16
N GLY A 249 -29.50 19.33 2.82
CA GLY A 249 -29.25 18.17 1.97
C GLY A 249 -27.94 17.45 2.31
N ALA A 250 -26.87 18.23 2.50
CA ALA A 250 -25.56 17.68 2.87
C ALA A 250 -25.58 16.98 4.23
N ASP A 251 -26.16 17.61 5.26
CA ASP A 251 -26.26 17.04 6.60
C ASP A 251 -27.12 15.78 6.61
N ARG A 252 -28.24 15.79 5.87
CA ARG A 252 -29.12 14.63 5.70
C ARG A 252 -28.37 13.43 5.10
N LEU A 253 -27.56 13.65 4.07
CA LEU A 253 -26.72 12.62 3.46
C LEU A 253 -25.65 12.12 4.43
N ALA A 254 -24.99 13.03 5.16
CA ALA A 254 -23.94 12.70 6.13
C ALA A 254 -24.47 11.89 7.33
N ASP A 255 -25.64 12.26 7.85
CA ASP A 255 -26.33 11.58 8.95
C ASP A 255 -26.77 10.17 8.55
N ALA A 256 -27.26 10.02 7.31
CA ALA A 256 -27.58 8.73 6.70
C ALA A 256 -26.34 7.90 6.31
N GLY A 257 -25.12 8.42 6.50
CA GLY A 257 -23.89 7.75 6.09
C GLY A 257 -23.84 7.44 4.60
N MET A 258 -24.51 8.25 3.78
CA MET A 258 -24.62 8.04 2.34
C MET A 258 -23.26 8.25 1.67
N THR A 259 -22.80 7.28 0.88
CA THR A 259 -21.62 7.46 0.02
C THR A 259 -22.02 7.99 -1.34
N TRP A 260 -21.08 8.54 -2.11
CA TRP A 260 -21.38 9.02 -3.46
C TRP A 260 -21.82 7.86 -4.38
N GLU A 261 -21.28 6.65 -4.22
CA GLU A 261 -21.71 5.47 -4.98
C GLU A 261 -23.17 5.09 -4.67
N ALA A 262 -23.52 5.10 -3.37
CA ALA A 262 -24.87 4.80 -2.93
C ALA A 262 -25.86 5.89 -3.36
N LEU A 263 -25.46 7.16 -3.29
CA LEU A 263 -26.23 8.30 -3.77
C LEU A 263 -26.52 8.18 -5.28
N ALA A 264 -25.49 7.88 -6.08
CA ALA A 264 -25.64 7.75 -7.54
C ALA A 264 -26.68 6.67 -7.91
N GLY A 265 -26.66 5.52 -7.22
CA GLY A 265 -27.65 4.46 -7.44
C GLY A 265 -29.04 4.80 -6.89
N TRP A 266 -29.11 5.44 -5.72
CA TRP A 266 -30.37 5.80 -5.06
C TRP A 266 -31.08 6.95 -5.75
N LEU A 267 -30.37 7.95 -6.27
CA LEU A 267 -30.99 9.12 -6.90
C LEU A 267 -31.81 8.75 -8.15
N GLN A 268 -31.39 7.71 -8.89
CA GLN A 268 -31.98 7.31 -10.19
C GLN A 268 -32.07 8.49 -11.18
N GLY A 269 -31.06 9.35 -11.13
CA GLY A 269 -30.94 10.57 -11.94
C GLY A 269 -29.47 10.98 -12.07
N PRO A 270 -29.17 12.11 -12.74
CA PRO A 270 -27.80 12.52 -12.98
C PRO A 270 -27.09 12.94 -11.69
N MET A 271 -25.81 12.58 -11.59
CA MET A 271 -24.86 13.17 -10.64
C MET A 271 -24.30 14.47 -11.23
N ASP A 272 -25.15 15.50 -11.25
CA ASP A 272 -24.78 16.86 -11.66
C ASP A 272 -24.17 17.66 -10.48
N ALA A 273 -23.81 18.93 -10.73
CA ALA A 273 -23.17 19.81 -9.75
C ALA A 273 -23.86 19.78 -8.38
N ALA A 274 -25.17 20.03 -8.32
CA ALA A 274 -25.91 20.11 -7.06
C ALA A 274 -25.89 18.79 -6.27
N ALA A 275 -25.96 17.64 -6.95
CA ALA A 275 -25.88 16.33 -6.28
C ALA A 275 -24.46 16.05 -5.73
N TRP A 276 -23.43 16.42 -6.49
CA TRP A 276 -22.05 16.32 -6.03
C TRP A 276 -21.76 17.25 -4.84
N GLU A 277 -22.16 18.52 -4.95
CA GLU A 277 -21.97 19.52 -3.91
C GLU A 277 -22.64 19.12 -2.60
N ALA A 278 -23.80 18.45 -2.65
CA ALA A 278 -24.45 17.93 -1.46
C ALA A 278 -23.66 16.79 -0.77
N VAL A 279 -22.97 15.93 -1.51
CA VAL A 279 -22.26 14.77 -0.91
C VAL A 279 -20.80 15.05 -0.56
N ILE A 280 -20.14 15.97 -1.28
CA ILE A 280 -18.73 16.35 -1.09
C ILE A 280 -18.33 16.60 0.38
N PRO A 281 -19.12 17.32 1.20
CA PRO A 281 -18.75 17.59 2.60
C PRO A 281 -18.46 16.33 3.42
N SER A 282 -19.22 15.25 3.16
CA SER A 282 -19.10 13.96 3.85
C SER A 282 -17.99 13.06 3.30
N MET A 283 -17.43 13.37 2.13
CA MET A 283 -16.45 12.52 1.45
C MET A 283 -15.08 12.58 2.11
N GLY A 284 -14.44 11.42 2.28
CA GLY A 284 -13.04 11.32 2.70
C GLY A 284 -12.06 11.65 1.57
N VAL A 285 -10.81 11.98 1.91
CA VAL A 285 -9.75 12.38 0.97
C VAL A 285 -9.64 11.44 -0.24
N MET A 286 -9.60 10.12 -0.01
CA MET A 286 -9.49 9.14 -1.10
C MET A 286 -10.69 9.19 -2.06
N ALA A 287 -11.90 9.43 -1.56
CA ALA A 287 -13.09 9.53 -2.38
C ALA A 287 -13.08 10.83 -3.20
N LEU A 288 -12.60 11.93 -2.62
CA LEU A 288 -12.45 13.22 -3.31
C LEU A 288 -11.42 13.11 -4.44
N VAL A 289 -10.20 12.64 -4.13
CA VAL A 289 -9.09 12.48 -5.07
C VAL A 289 -9.48 11.59 -6.26
N ARG A 290 -10.31 10.55 -6.05
CA ARG A 290 -10.77 9.65 -7.11
C ARG A 290 -11.83 10.28 -8.04
N ASN A 291 -12.52 11.33 -7.60
CA ASN A 291 -13.66 11.90 -8.31
C ASN A 291 -13.43 13.33 -8.84
N LEU A 292 -12.19 13.85 -8.80
CA LEU A 292 -11.87 15.21 -9.25
C LEU A 292 -12.32 15.49 -10.70
N ARG A 293 -12.11 14.53 -11.61
CA ARG A 293 -12.60 14.60 -12.99
C ARG A 293 -14.13 14.68 -13.06
N ASN A 294 -14.82 13.88 -12.26
CA ASN A 294 -16.29 13.88 -12.23
C ASN A 294 -16.83 15.23 -11.72
N PHE A 295 -16.12 15.88 -10.78
CA PHE A 295 -16.47 17.22 -10.32
C PHE A 295 -16.28 18.28 -11.42
N ASP A 296 -15.27 18.13 -12.28
CA ASP A 296 -15.08 18.98 -13.47
C ASP A 296 -16.22 18.78 -14.47
N GLU A 297 -16.49 17.53 -14.85
CA GLU A 297 -17.50 17.17 -15.85
C GLU A 297 -18.93 17.56 -15.40
N ALA A 298 -19.21 17.48 -14.10
CA ALA A 298 -20.50 17.88 -13.54
C ALA A 298 -20.67 19.40 -13.36
N GLY A 299 -19.59 20.18 -13.47
CA GLY A 299 -19.63 21.63 -13.27
C GLY A 299 -19.76 22.07 -11.81
N VAL A 300 -19.14 21.34 -10.87
CA VAL A 300 -19.08 21.74 -9.45
C VAL A 300 -18.44 23.14 -9.32
N SER A 301 -19.09 24.01 -8.54
CA SER A 301 -18.70 25.41 -8.35
C SER A 301 -17.27 25.58 -7.83
N ASP A 302 -16.68 26.74 -8.13
CA ASP A 302 -15.31 27.06 -7.70
C ASP A 302 -15.19 27.17 -6.17
N GLU A 303 -16.26 27.58 -5.47
CA GLU A 303 -16.29 27.61 -4.01
C GLU A 303 -16.17 26.20 -3.40
N VAL A 304 -16.99 25.25 -3.89
CA VAL A 304 -16.92 23.87 -3.42
C VAL A 304 -15.61 23.22 -3.86
N ALA A 305 -15.15 23.49 -5.07
CA ALA A 305 -13.86 23.01 -5.55
C ALA A 305 -12.69 23.53 -4.71
N ALA A 306 -12.72 24.78 -4.25
CA ALA A 306 -11.74 25.34 -3.33
C ALA A 306 -11.75 24.62 -1.97
N GLY A 307 -12.94 24.26 -1.45
CA GLY A 307 -13.07 23.44 -0.25
C GLY A 307 -12.47 22.03 -0.42
N VAL A 308 -12.70 21.39 -1.58
CA VAL A 308 -12.07 20.11 -1.93
C VAL A 308 -10.55 20.26 -2.00
N ALA A 309 -10.06 21.28 -2.70
CA ALA A 309 -8.64 21.57 -2.85
C ALA A 309 -7.94 21.76 -1.49
N ALA A 310 -8.54 22.53 -0.58
CA ALA A 310 -8.04 22.73 0.78
C ALA A 310 -7.96 21.40 1.54
N LYS A 311 -9.01 20.57 1.49
CA LYS A 311 -9.05 19.30 2.21
C LYS A 311 -8.06 18.26 1.69
N ILE A 312 -7.86 18.17 0.37
CA ILE A 312 -6.93 17.17 -0.20
C ILE A 312 -5.46 17.57 -0.04
N SER A 313 -5.18 18.87 0.12
CA SER A 313 -3.83 19.41 0.33
C SER A 313 -3.50 19.67 1.81
N ASP A 314 -4.44 19.46 2.72
CA ASP A 314 -4.19 19.61 4.16
C ASP A 314 -3.22 18.53 4.68
N PRO A 315 -2.14 18.89 5.39
CA PRO A 315 -1.12 17.94 5.83
C PRO A 315 -1.65 16.88 6.81
N GLU A 316 -2.59 17.23 7.69
CA GLU A 316 -3.17 16.27 8.64
C GLU A 316 -4.12 15.30 7.93
N ALA A 317 -4.91 15.80 6.98
CA ALA A 317 -5.78 15.00 6.12
C ALA A 317 -4.96 14.04 5.24
N VAL A 318 -3.87 14.50 4.64
CA VAL A 318 -2.94 13.66 3.87
C VAL A 318 -2.33 12.57 4.76
N ALA A 319 -1.78 12.92 5.92
CA ALA A 319 -1.18 11.96 6.84
C ALA A 319 -2.19 10.92 7.36
N SER A 320 -3.39 11.37 7.74
CA SER A 320 -4.46 10.49 8.23
C SER A 320 -5.06 9.60 7.14
N SER A 321 -5.04 10.04 5.87
CA SER A 321 -5.53 9.28 4.73
C SER A 321 -4.68 8.05 4.40
N ARG A 322 -3.41 8.06 4.85
CA ARG A 322 -2.40 7.02 4.58
C ARG A 322 -2.30 6.65 3.09
N GLN A 323 -2.58 7.61 2.21
CA GLN A 323 -2.48 7.41 0.77
C GLN A 323 -1.02 7.40 0.37
N PHE A 324 -0.67 6.48 -0.53
CA PHE A 324 0.66 6.49 -1.13
C PHE A 324 0.82 7.66 -2.11
N PRO A 325 2.03 8.23 -2.24
CA PRO A 325 2.34 9.34 -3.15
C PRO A 325 1.79 9.17 -4.57
N PHE A 326 1.89 7.96 -5.13
CA PHE A 326 1.43 7.67 -6.49
C PHE A 326 -0.08 7.86 -6.68
N ARG A 327 -0.91 7.83 -5.62
CA ARG A 327 -2.35 8.08 -5.73
C ARG A 327 -2.64 9.52 -6.14
N TYR A 328 -1.82 10.47 -5.71
CA TYR A 328 -1.93 11.86 -6.13
C TYR A 328 -1.46 12.06 -7.58
N LEU A 329 -0.44 11.33 -8.01
CA LEU A 329 -0.04 11.29 -9.43
C LEU A 329 -1.17 10.75 -10.33
N ALA A 330 -1.80 9.63 -9.94
CA ALA A 330 -2.93 9.07 -10.70
C ALA A 330 -4.06 10.10 -10.84
N ALA A 331 -4.37 10.80 -9.76
CA ALA A 331 -5.40 11.83 -9.78
C ALA A 331 -5.03 13.00 -10.70
N TYR A 332 -3.78 13.45 -10.69
CA TYR A 332 -3.29 14.51 -11.58
C TYR A 332 -3.41 14.11 -13.06
N GLN A 333 -3.07 12.87 -13.40
CA GLN A 333 -3.19 12.34 -14.76
C GLN A 333 -4.66 12.21 -15.21
N HIS A 334 -5.58 11.93 -14.30
CA HIS A 334 -7.00 11.74 -14.62
C HIS A 334 -7.85 13.00 -14.53
N ALA A 335 -7.39 14.03 -13.80
CA ALA A 335 -8.08 15.30 -13.64
C ALA A 335 -7.18 16.45 -14.13
N PRO A 336 -7.06 16.65 -15.45
CA PRO A 336 -6.09 17.58 -16.04
C PRO A 336 -6.44 19.06 -15.82
N SER A 337 -7.57 19.37 -15.16
CA SER A 337 -7.95 20.74 -14.82
C SER A 337 -6.89 21.39 -13.93
N LEU A 338 -6.50 22.62 -14.29
CA LEU A 338 -5.49 23.40 -13.56
C LEU A 338 -5.88 23.65 -12.09
N ARG A 339 -7.17 23.61 -11.76
CA ARG A 339 -7.66 23.81 -10.39
C ARG A 339 -7.17 22.74 -9.41
N TRP A 340 -6.81 21.55 -9.90
CA TRP A 340 -6.35 20.44 -9.06
C TRP A 340 -4.82 20.28 -9.02
N ALA A 341 -4.11 20.80 -10.01
CA ALA A 341 -2.67 20.57 -10.15
C ALA A 341 -1.87 21.01 -8.92
N TYR A 342 -2.09 22.22 -8.41
CA TYR A 342 -1.38 22.74 -7.24
C TYR A 342 -1.76 22.03 -5.93
N PRO A 343 -3.05 21.81 -5.60
CA PRO A 343 -3.43 21.02 -4.44
C PRO A 343 -2.87 19.59 -4.45
N LEU A 344 -2.86 18.93 -5.61
CA LEU A 344 -2.29 17.59 -5.76
C LEU A 344 -0.77 17.58 -5.58
N GLU A 345 -0.07 18.61 -6.07
CA GLU A 345 1.37 18.79 -5.83
C GLU A 345 1.66 18.99 -4.33
N GLN A 346 0.87 19.81 -3.62
CA GLN A 346 1.02 20.00 -2.17
C GLN A 346 0.76 18.68 -1.41
N ALA A 347 -0.32 17.97 -1.76
CA ALA A 347 -0.65 16.69 -1.17
C ALA A 347 0.46 15.64 -1.39
N LEU A 348 1.02 15.61 -2.60
CA LEU A 348 2.18 14.79 -2.94
C LEU A 348 3.40 15.17 -2.06
N GLY A 349 3.70 16.46 -1.95
CA GLY A 349 4.77 16.96 -1.07
C GLY A 349 4.58 16.56 0.39
N HIS A 350 3.37 16.68 0.94
CA HIS A 350 3.05 16.24 2.30
C HIS A 350 3.19 14.73 2.48
N SER A 351 2.76 13.93 1.49
CA SER A 351 2.92 12.48 1.51
C SER A 351 4.39 12.04 1.48
N LEU A 352 5.28 12.91 0.98
CA LEU A 352 6.73 12.71 0.95
C LEU A 352 7.45 13.36 2.13
N GLY A 353 6.73 13.93 3.11
CA GLY A 353 7.32 14.65 4.24
C GLY A 353 8.28 13.80 5.09
N ASN A 354 8.15 12.47 5.05
CA ASN A 354 9.01 11.52 5.76
C ASN A 354 10.33 11.19 5.03
N VAL A 355 10.51 11.65 3.79
CA VAL A 355 11.77 11.45 3.05
C VAL A 355 12.87 12.30 3.70
N PRO A 356 13.96 11.71 4.23
CA PRO A 356 15.00 12.48 4.90
C PRO A 356 15.75 13.37 3.92
N ALA A 357 16.31 14.46 4.43
CA ALA A 357 17.31 15.19 3.66
C ALA A 357 18.56 14.31 3.49
N LEU A 358 19.11 14.28 2.27
CA LEU A 358 20.31 13.50 1.96
C LEU A 358 21.50 14.45 1.74
N PRO A 359 22.45 14.55 2.68
CA PRO A 359 23.63 15.39 2.50
C PRO A 359 24.57 14.81 1.44
N GLY A 360 25.47 15.66 0.91
CA GLY A 360 26.43 15.24 -0.10
C GLY A 360 25.81 14.98 -1.47
N ARG A 361 26.58 14.33 -2.34
CA ARG A 361 26.24 14.07 -3.74
C ARG A 361 25.68 12.66 -3.93
N THR A 362 24.48 12.57 -4.49
CA THR A 362 23.70 11.34 -4.62
C THR A 362 23.48 11.01 -6.09
N LEU A 363 23.85 9.81 -6.52
CA LEU A 363 23.41 9.28 -7.83
C LEU A 363 22.08 8.55 -7.64
N ILE A 364 21.04 8.95 -8.38
CA ILE A 364 19.70 8.35 -8.31
C ILE A 364 19.36 7.77 -9.68
N LEU A 365 19.27 6.45 -9.76
CA LEU A 365 18.99 5.68 -10.96
C LEU A 365 17.58 5.12 -10.89
N VAL A 366 16.72 5.54 -11.81
CA VAL A 366 15.32 5.12 -11.91
C VAL A 366 15.14 4.22 -13.12
N ASP A 367 14.70 2.99 -12.87
CA ASP A 367 14.47 2.00 -13.90
C ASP A 367 13.19 2.32 -14.68
N ARG A 368 13.32 2.34 -16.01
CA ARG A 368 12.28 2.60 -17.00
C ARG A 368 12.22 1.51 -18.06
N SER A 369 12.69 0.32 -17.71
CA SER A 369 12.60 -0.88 -18.55
C SER A 369 11.17 -1.37 -18.72
N GLY A 370 10.96 -2.27 -19.68
CA GLY A 370 9.65 -2.85 -20.00
C GLY A 370 9.07 -3.68 -18.85
N SER A 371 9.90 -4.35 -18.05
CA SER A 371 9.44 -5.12 -16.88
C SER A 371 8.90 -4.23 -15.76
N MET A 372 9.31 -2.97 -15.71
CA MET A 372 8.74 -1.93 -14.84
C MET A 372 7.36 -1.43 -15.34
N GLY A 373 6.98 -1.73 -16.59
CA GLY A 373 5.70 -1.35 -17.18
C GLY A 373 4.49 -2.13 -16.67
N ALA A 374 4.70 -3.18 -15.87
CA ALA A 374 3.61 -3.95 -15.27
C ALA A 374 2.75 -3.08 -14.32
N PRO A 375 1.41 -3.17 -14.38
CA PRO A 375 0.52 -2.40 -13.53
C PRO A 375 0.70 -2.76 -12.05
N LEU A 376 0.44 -1.80 -11.16
CA LEU A 376 0.46 -2.02 -9.70
C LEU A 376 -0.78 -2.77 -9.17
N SER A 377 -1.87 -2.76 -9.96
CA SER A 377 -3.07 -3.58 -9.74
C SER A 377 -3.97 -3.58 -10.96
N ASP A 378 -4.87 -4.57 -11.09
CA ASP A 378 -5.86 -4.71 -12.17
C ASP A 378 -6.68 -3.45 -12.45
N ARG A 379 -6.85 -2.62 -11.42
CA ARG A 379 -7.63 -1.37 -11.46
C ARG A 379 -6.75 -0.11 -11.44
N SER A 380 -5.42 -0.25 -11.53
CA SER A 380 -4.48 0.87 -11.55
C SER A 380 -3.99 1.13 -12.97
N LEU A 381 -4.10 2.37 -13.42
CA LEU A 381 -3.44 2.82 -14.64
C LEU A 381 -1.95 3.14 -14.42
N LEU A 382 -1.49 3.13 -13.16
CA LEU A 382 -0.08 3.32 -12.81
C LEU A 382 0.67 1.99 -12.74
N ASN A 383 1.88 1.99 -13.28
CA ASN A 383 2.83 0.88 -13.28
C ASN A 383 3.99 1.08 -12.28
N ARG A 384 4.87 0.08 -12.14
CA ARG A 384 6.05 0.17 -11.27
C ARG A 384 6.98 1.31 -11.67
N ALA A 385 7.12 1.58 -12.97
CA ALA A 385 7.96 2.65 -13.48
C ALA A 385 7.46 4.03 -13.01
N ASP A 386 6.15 4.28 -13.00
CA ASP A 386 5.57 5.54 -12.53
C ASP A 386 5.83 5.75 -11.03
N ALA A 387 5.67 4.67 -10.27
CA ALA A 387 5.98 4.66 -8.84
C ALA A 387 7.47 4.93 -8.59
N ALA A 388 8.34 4.34 -9.41
CA ALA A 388 9.79 4.60 -9.38
C ALA A 388 10.15 6.04 -9.75
N ALA A 389 9.45 6.63 -10.72
CA ALA A 389 9.65 8.03 -11.15
C ALA A 389 9.25 9.02 -10.05
N VAL A 390 8.08 8.82 -9.41
CA VAL A 390 7.66 9.63 -8.25
C VAL A 390 8.71 9.57 -7.16
N PHE A 391 9.14 8.36 -6.82
CA PHE A 391 10.12 8.12 -5.76
C PHE A 391 11.49 8.74 -6.08
N GLY A 392 12.01 8.52 -7.29
CA GLY A 392 13.29 9.07 -7.73
C GLY A 392 13.30 10.59 -7.79
N ALA A 393 12.23 11.20 -8.31
CA ALA A 393 12.07 12.65 -8.34
C ALA A 393 11.99 13.25 -6.92
N ALA A 394 11.22 12.62 -6.03
CA ALA A 394 11.13 13.03 -4.63
C ALA A 394 12.49 13.02 -3.92
N LEU A 395 13.26 11.93 -4.10
CA LEU A 395 14.61 11.83 -3.54
C LEU A 395 15.56 12.88 -4.10
N ALA A 396 15.50 13.16 -5.40
CA ALA A 396 16.34 14.16 -6.04
C ALA A 396 16.10 15.55 -5.45
N LEU A 397 14.83 15.91 -5.20
CA LEU A 397 14.47 17.19 -4.57
C LEU A 397 14.88 17.30 -3.09
N ARG A 398 15.07 16.16 -2.39
CA ARG A 398 15.47 16.11 -0.97
C ARG A 398 16.97 15.98 -0.77
N ALA A 399 17.71 15.61 -1.81
CA ALA A 399 19.15 15.54 -1.77
C ALA A 399 19.78 16.94 -1.87
N ALA A 400 20.90 17.14 -1.18
CA ALA A 400 21.67 18.37 -1.26
C ALA A 400 22.23 18.58 -2.67
N ASP A 401 22.76 17.51 -3.28
CA ASP A 401 23.23 17.47 -4.66
C ASP A 401 22.85 16.11 -5.27
N ALA A 402 22.04 16.11 -6.33
CA ALA A 402 21.52 14.90 -6.95
C ALA A 402 21.78 14.87 -8.45
N ASP A 403 22.32 13.74 -8.91
CA ASP A 403 22.28 13.34 -10.31
C ASP A 403 21.11 12.36 -10.48
N LEU A 404 19.98 12.85 -11.00
CA LEU A 404 18.83 12.02 -11.33
C LEU A 404 18.98 11.46 -12.75
N VAL A 405 18.89 10.14 -12.89
CA VAL A 405 19.12 9.40 -14.12
C VAL A 405 18.01 8.40 -14.33
N GLN A 406 17.45 8.37 -15.54
CA GLN A 406 16.61 7.27 -16.00
C GLN A 406 17.43 6.23 -16.76
N PHE A 407 17.10 4.95 -16.61
CA PHE A 407 17.78 3.88 -17.33
C PHE A 407 16.84 2.77 -17.82
N GLY A 408 17.28 2.05 -18.83
CA GLY A 408 16.68 0.87 -19.43
C GLY A 408 17.72 0.23 -20.35
N THR A 409 17.47 0.10 -21.67
CA THR A 409 18.51 -0.25 -22.65
C THR A 409 19.63 0.80 -22.65
N GLY A 410 19.24 2.08 -22.61
CA GLY A 410 20.14 3.22 -22.48
C GLY A 410 20.02 3.90 -21.12
N SER A 411 20.75 4.99 -20.91
CA SER A 411 20.57 5.84 -19.72
C SER A 411 20.88 7.30 -20.01
N ALA A 412 20.09 8.19 -19.41
CA ALA A 412 20.16 9.63 -19.60
C ALA A 412 19.83 10.39 -18.31
N ALA A 413 20.46 11.55 -18.12
CA ALA A 413 20.12 12.44 -17.02
C ALA A 413 18.70 12.99 -17.19
N VAL A 414 17.98 13.14 -16.08
CA VAL A 414 16.69 13.82 -16.01
C VAL A 414 16.93 15.16 -15.35
N ALA A 415 16.81 16.23 -16.14
CA ALA A 415 16.97 17.58 -15.64
C ALA A 415 15.93 17.85 -14.54
N HIS A 416 16.34 18.52 -13.48
CA HIS A 416 15.46 19.00 -12.42
C HIS A 416 16.08 20.26 -11.78
N ARG A 417 15.25 21.05 -11.09
CA ARG A 417 15.70 22.20 -10.30
C ARG A 417 15.24 22.06 -8.86
N ARG A 418 15.99 22.65 -7.92
CA ARG A 418 15.56 22.71 -6.51
C ARG A 418 14.20 23.42 -6.42
N GLY A 419 13.26 22.83 -5.69
CA GLY A 419 11.90 23.34 -5.53
C GLY A 419 11.00 23.19 -6.77
N GLU A 420 11.44 22.47 -7.80
CA GLU A 420 10.58 22.13 -8.95
C GLU A 420 9.48 21.15 -8.55
N SER A 421 8.33 21.22 -9.24
CA SER A 421 7.21 20.28 -9.05
C SER A 421 7.64 18.85 -9.38
N VAL A 422 7.31 17.91 -8.49
CA VAL A 422 7.54 16.48 -8.70
C VAL A 422 6.77 16.01 -9.93
N LEU A 423 5.53 16.47 -10.10
CA LEU A 423 4.69 16.13 -11.25
C LEU A 423 5.36 16.54 -12.59
N ARG A 424 6.00 17.72 -12.64
CA ARG A 424 6.75 18.19 -13.84
C ARG A 424 8.02 17.39 -14.12
N ILE A 425 8.71 16.92 -13.09
CA ILE A 425 9.89 16.07 -13.27
C ILE A 425 9.48 14.70 -13.83
N ILE A 426 8.35 14.14 -13.35
CA ILE A 426 7.85 12.83 -13.80
C ILE A 426 7.52 12.83 -15.30
N GLU A 427 6.99 13.95 -15.84
CA GLU A 427 6.69 14.12 -17.28
C GLU A 427 7.93 13.95 -18.19
N ARG A 428 9.15 14.01 -17.64
CA ARG A 428 10.42 13.88 -18.40
C ARG A 428 10.92 12.44 -18.52
N PHE A 429 10.32 11.51 -17.79
CA PHE A 429 10.70 10.10 -17.88
C PHE A 429 10.06 9.45 -19.10
N SER A 430 10.82 8.61 -19.81
CA SER A 430 10.37 7.84 -20.96
C SER A 430 10.47 6.34 -20.71
N ASN A 431 9.87 5.51 -21.55
CA ASN A 431 10.14 4.07 -21.58
C ASN A 431 11.47 3.83 -22.32
N LEU A 432 12.35 2.99 -21.76
CA LEU A 432 13.70 2.76 -22.26
C LEU A 432 13.99 1.30 -22.68
N GLY A 433 12.99 0.41 -22.73
CA GLY A 433 13.15 -0.94 -23.27
C GLY A 433 13.77 -1.95 -22.30
N GLY A 434 14.95 -2.51 -22.59
CA GLY A 434 15.63 -3.52 -21.75
C GLY A 434 16.15 -2.96 -20.42
N THR A 435 17.03 -3.71 -19.73
CA THR A 435 17.43 -3.37 -18.35
C THR A 435 18.96 -3.46 -18.15
N ASN A 436 19.71 -2.44 -18.59
CA ASN A 436 21.17 -2.39 -18.52
C ASN A 436 21.69 -1.65 -17.26
N THR A 437 21.32 -2.13 -16.07
CA THR A 437 21.63 -1.48 -14.78
C THR A 437 23.14 -1.26 -14.56
N VAL A 438 23.97 -2.27 -14.86
CA VAL A 438 25.43 -2.18 -14.69
C VAL A 438 26.04 -1.07 -15.56
N GLN A 439 25.58 -0.95 -16.80
CA GLN A 439 26.08 0.07 -17.72
C GLN A 439 25.66 1.48 -17.27
N ALA A 440 24.43 1.63 -16.75
CA ALA A 440 23.95 2.89 -16.22
C ALA A 440 24.79 3.36 -15.02
N VAL A 441 25.06 2.48 -14.05
CA VAL A 441 25.93 2.78 -12.90
C VAL A 441 27.32 3.22 -13.38
N ARG A 442 27.98 2.44 -14.25
CA ARG A 442 29.33 2.77 -14.76
C ARG A 442 29.36 4.09 -15.52
N LYS A 443 28.33 4.36 -16.33
CA LYS A 443 28.26 5.58 -17.14
C LYS A 443 28.11 6.82 -16.26
N HIS A 444 27.33 6.77 -15.19
CA HIS A 444 26.94 7.97 -14.44
C HIS A 444 27.62 8.11 -13.07
N TYR A 445 28.20 7.06 -12.51
CA TYR A 445 28.97 7.19 -11.27
C TYR A 445 30.21 8.07 -11.46
N ARG A 446 30.31 9.14 -10.67
CA ARG A 446 31.33 10.20 -10.76
C ARG A 446 31.72 10.67 -9.36
N ALA A 447 32.25 9.74 -8.55
CA ALA A 447 32.65 9.98 -7.16
C ALA A 447 31.50 10.51 -6.27
N HIS A 448 30.30 9.96 -6.47
CA HIS A 448 29.15 10.21 -5.59
C HIS A 448 29.40 9.63 -4.20
N ASP A 449 28.84 10.30 -3.19
CA ASP A 449 28.87 9.84 -1.80
C ASP A 449 27.96 8.62 -1.60
N ARG A 450 26.95 8.44 -2.46
CA ARG A 450 26.02 7.30 -2.44
C ARG A 450 25.37 7.05 -3.81
N VAL A 451 24.90 5.83 -4.01
CA VAL A 451 24.11 5.42 -5.19
C VAL A 451 22.77 4.83 -4.74
N LEU A 452 21.68 5.33 -5.33
CA LEU A 452 20.31 4.84 -5.12
C LEU A 452 19.79 4.27 -6.45
N ILE A 453 19.31 3.03 -6.44
CA ILE A 453 18.80 2.35 -7.65
C ILE A 453 17.37 1.88 -7.37
N VAL A 454 16.42 2.29 -8.21
CA VAL A 454 14.99 1.97 -8.06
C VAL A 454 14.58 1.09 -9.22
N THR A 455 14.30 -0.20 -8.98
CA THR A 455 14.21 -1.22 -10.03
C THR A 455 13.42 -2.45 -9.55
N ASP A 456 13.11 -3.37 -10.46
CA ASP A 456 12.67 -4.72 -10.17
C ASP A 456 13.84 -5.73 -10.04
N GLU A 457 15.08 -5.27 -10.28
CA GLU A 457 16.33 -6.04 -10.25
C GLU A 457 16.48 -7.10 -11.36
N GLN A 458 15.66 -7.05 -12.41
CA GLN A 458 15.78 -7.95 -13.57
C GLN A 458 16.77 -7.42 -14.60
N ALA A 459 18.01 -7.22 -14.16
CA ALA A 459 19.11 -6.76 -15.00
C ALA A 459 19.43 -7.77 -16.12
N SER A 460 19.71 -7.26 -17.33
CA SER A 460 20.20 -8.05 -18.45
C SER A 460 21.61 -8.58 -18.19
N PHE A 461 21.97 -9.66 -18.87
CA PHE A 461 23.30 -10.27 -18.75
C PHE A 461 24.42 -9.28 -19.07
N THR A 462 25.52 -9.36 -18.32
CA THR A 462 26.70 -8.53 -18.54
C THR A 462 27.99 -9.24 -18.12
N HIS A 463 29.09 -8.90 -18.78
CA HIS A 463 30.43 -9.41 -18.44
C HIS A 463 31.13 -8.59 -17.33
N TYR A 464 30.52 -7.50 -16.88
CA TYR A 464 31.14 -6.57 -15.91
C TYR A 464 30.89 -6.93 -14.44
N GLY A 465 30.38 -8.12 -14.15
CA GLY A 465 29.98 -8.54 -12.80
C GLY A 465 28.61 -8.00 -12.40
N ASP A 466 28.38 -7.86 -11.09
CA ASP A 466 27.13 -7.32 -10.57
C ASP A 466 27.05 -5.78 -10.68
N VAL A 467 25.86 -5.24 -10.40
CA VAL A 467 25.53 -3.81 -10.49
C VAL A 467 26.42 -2.91 -9.64
N THR A 468 27.04 -3.45 -8.61
CA THR A 468 27.82 -2.70 -7.64
C THR A 468 29.32 -2.76 -7.90
N GLY A 469 29.77 -3.61 -8.83
CA GLY A 469 31.19 -3.78 -9.16
C GLY A 469 31.87 -2.51 -9.72
N GLY A 470 31.08 -1.58 -10.29
CA GLY A 470 31.56 -0.27 -10.74
C GLY A 470 31.69 0.79 -9.63
N VAL A 471 31.32 0.47 -8.39
CA VAL A 471 31.25 1.42 -7.27
C VAL A 471 32.23 1.00 -6.17
N PRO A 472 33.07 1.91 -5.64
CA PRO A 472 33.98 1.57 -4.54
C PRO A 472 33.27 0.91 -3.35
N PRO A 473 33.87 -0.09 -2.67
CA PRO A 473 33.26 -0.74 -1.51
C PRO A 473 32.97 0.21 -0.32
N THR A 474 33.66 1.35 -0.26
CA THR A 474 33.45 2.40 0.74
C THR A 474 32.21 3.24 0.48
N VAL A 475 31.64 3.20 -0.73
CA VAL A 475 30.48 3.99 -1.13
C VAL A 475 29.22 3.13 -1.01
N PRO A 476 28.19 3.57 -0.27
CA PRO A 476 26.94 2.85 -0.14
C PRO A 476 26.11 2.84 -1.42
N VAL A 477 25.63 1.64 -1.76
CA VAL A 477 24.66 1.39 -2.81
C VAL A 477 23.39 0.87 -2.17
N TYR A 478 22.29 1.59 -2.39
CA TYR A 478 20.97 1.20 -1.95
C TYR A 478 20.10 0.84 -3.14
N THR A 479 19.53 -0.36 -3.13
CA THR A 479 18.58 -0.83 -4.13
C THR A 479 17.17 -0.82 -3.53
N TRP A 480 16.25 -0.12 -4.16
CA TRP A 480 14.83 -0.20 -3.90
C TRP A 480 14.18 -1.19 -4.85
N ASN A 481 13.79 -2.34 -4.32
CA ASN A 481 13.12 -3.39 -5.05
C ASN A 481 11.60 -3.14 -5.07
N LEU A 482 11.02 -3.14 -6.27
CA LEU A 482 9.57 -2.93 -6.49
C LEU A 482 8.80 -4.19 -6.93
N ALA A 483 9.45 -5.35 -7.00
CA ALA A 483 8.86 -6.55 -7.62
C ALA A 483 8.90 -7.83 -6.76
N GLY A 484 9.76 -7.93 -5.75
CA GLY A 484 9.81 -9.07 -4.84
C GLY A 484 10.26 -10.39 -5.47
N TYR A 485 11.07 -10.34 -6.53
CA TYR A 485 11.64 -11.54 -7.14
C TYR A 485 12.59 -12.26 -6.19
N ARG A 486 12.78 -13.56 -6.43
CA ARG A 486 13.63 -14.43 -5.61
C ARG A 486 15.09 -13.98 -5.55
N THR A 487 15.63 -13.57 -6.70
CA THR A 487 17.02 -13.12 -6.84
C THR A 487 17.10 -11.59 -6.84
N GLY A 488 18.21 -11.07 -6.31
CA GLY A 488 18.61 -9.65 -6.44
C GLY A 488 19.72 -9.46 -7.44
N HIS A 489 19.90 -8.25 -7.95
CA HIS A 489 20.93 -7.92 -8.97
C HIS A 489 22.34 -7.71 -8.39
N ALA A 490 22.47 -7.79 -7.06
CA ALA A 490 23.70 -7.61 -6.31
C ALA A 490 23.55 -8.22 -4.90
N PRO A 491 24.67 -8.46 -4.18
CA PRO A 491 24.64 -8.80 -2.76
C PRO A 491 23.97 -7.71 -1.93
N SER A 492 23.31 -8.07 -0.83
CA SER A 492 22.70 -7.13 0.12
C SER A 492 22.93 -7.59 1.57
N GLY A 493 22.89 -6.64 2.50
CA GLY A 493 22.82 -6.88 3.93
C GLY A 493 24.04 -6.40 4.71
N SER A 494 25.14 -6.13 4.01
CA SER A 494 26.43 -5.75 4.59
C SER A 494 27.30 -5.05 3.55
N GLU A 495 28.51 -4.62 3.96
CA GLU A 495 29.52 -4.06 3.06
C GLU A 495 29.03 -2.89 2.19
N ASN A 496 28.20 -2.03 2.77
CA ASN A 496 27.63 -0.87 2.07
C ASN A 496 26.79 -1.26 0.85
N ARG A 497 26.20 -2.46 0.85
CA ARG A 497 25.24 -2.94 -0.13
C ARG A 497 23.93 -3.27 0.58
N HIS A 498 22.89 -2.54 0.25
CA HIS A 498 21.63 -2.60 0.98
C HIS A 498 20.45 -2.65 0.02
N THR A 499 19.51 -3.56 0.25
CA THR A 499 18.25 -3.63 -0.47
C THR A 499 17.09 -3.30 0.47
N PHE A 500 16.14 -2.53 -0.04
CA PHE A 500 14.87 -2.21 0.59
C PHE A 500 13.71 -2.62 -0.30
N GLY A 501 12.53 -2.83 0.28
CA GLY A 501 11.33 -3.18 -0.45
C GLY A 501 10.21 -2.18 -0.24
N GLY A 502 9.42 -1.98 -1.29
CA GLY A 502 8.20 -1.17 -1.27
C GLY A 502 8.46 0.34 -1.17
N LEU A 503 7.46 1.14 -1.53
CA LEU A 503 7.55 2.61 -1.57
C LEU A 503 6.96 3.28 -0.32
N SER A 504 7.18 2.67 0.85
CA SER A 504 6.65 3.19 2.12
C SER A 504 7.63 4.13 2.82
N ASP A 505 7.08 5.08 3.58
CA ASP A 505 7.81 6.05 4.41
C ASP A 505 8.84 5.42 5.36
N ALA A 506 8.58 4.19 5.81
CA ALA A 506 9.46 3.47 6.73
C ALA A 506 10.82 3.15 6.09
N ALA A 507 10.87 2.88 4.78
CA ALA A 507 12.10 2.51 4.12
C ALA A 507 13.08 3.69 3.97
N PHE A 508 12.56 4.91 3.85
CA PHE A 508 13.37 6.13 3.76
C PHE A 508 14.18 6.43 5.03
N ARG A 509 13.63 6.12 6.21
CA ARG A 509 14.30 6.38 7.50
C ARG A 509 15.53 5.50 7.73
N MET A 510 15.73 4.45 6.94
CA MET A 510 16.86 3.54 7.08
C MET A 510 18.17 4.11 6.51
N VAL A 511 18.10 4.97 5.48
CA VAL A 511 19.31 5.50 4.82
C VAL A 511 20.19 6.31 5.80
N PRO A 512 19.67 7.31 6.55
CA PRO A 512 20.49 8.05 7.51
C PRO A 512 21.03 7.19 8.66
N LEU A 513 20.30 6.14 9.08
CA LEU A 513 20.73 5.22 10.14
C LEU A 513 21.95 4.41 9.70
N LEU A 514 21.86 3.79 8.52
CA LEU A 514 22.95 2.99 7.95
C LEU A 514 24.18 3.83 7.67
N GLU A 515 23.99 5.05 7.12
CA GLU A 515 25.10 5.97 6.91
C GLU A 515 25.74 6.39 8.24
N ALA A 516 24.98 6.57 9.32
CA ALA A 516 25.51 6.84 10.65
C ALA A 516 26.22 5.62 11.31
N GLY A 517 26.36 4.50 10.61
CA GLY A 517 27.00 3.29 11.14
C GLY A 517 26.09 2.48 12.07
N ARG A 518 24.79 2.79 12.13
CA ARG A 518 23.82 2.05 12.94
C ARG A 518 23.18 0.98 12.07
N SER A 519 23.23 -0.28 12.50
CA SER A 519 22.48 -1.34 11.85
C SER A 519 20.99 -1.01 11.86
N ALA A 520 20.35 -1.24 10.71
CA ALA A 520 18.90 -1.23 10.61
C ALA A 520 18.36 -2.62 10.99
N ASP A 521 17.19 -2.64 11.61
CA ASP A 521 16.45 -3.87 11.89
C ASP A 521 15.10 -3.84 11.15
N TRP A 522 14.35 -4.94 11.24
CA TRP A 522 13.01 -5.04 10.67
C TRP A 522 12.10 -3.94 11.22
N PRO A 523 11.20 -3.37 10.39
CA PRO A 523 10.37 -2.23 10.79
C PRO A 523 9.52 -2.40 12.05
N TRP A 524 9.20 -3.64 12.43
CA TRP A 524 8.37 -4.00 13.59
C TRP A 524 9.14 -4.30 14.88
N ASN A 525 10.47 -4.30 14.86
CA ASN A 525 11.31 -4.54 16.05
C ASN A 525 11.61 -3.24 16.82
N ARG A 526 10.67 -2.27 16.81
CA ARG A 526 10.88 -0.93 17.37
C ARG A 526 10.54 -0.81 18.84
#